data_AF-A0AAJ5N9V1-F1
#
_entry.id   AF-A0AAJ5N9V1-F1
#
_cell.length_a   1.000
_cell.length_b   1.000
_cell.length_c   1.000
_cell.angle_alpha   90.00
_cell.angle_beta   90.00
_cell.angle_gamma   90.00
#
_symmetry.space_group_name_H-M   'P 1'
#
loop_
_entity.id
_entity.type
_entity.pdbx_description
1 polymer ?
#
loop_
_entity_poly.entity_id
_entity_poly.type
_entity_poly.pdbx_seq_one_letter_code
_entity_poly.pdbx_strand_id
1 'polypeptide(L)'
;MLLWISGIPLWGLFAAALLAICTIPFGRDLAFVLFIGWLIFLDQASTVVGVIVGVALLTYAAYCKPWRASSFAWGFWLQVLLAVLVLGLSVMFKHDMNRGNRMDPQQAAHEQRIDDDNTNMTKALRTDDAVAFQRAFADCAADCDRATWASEAIRKSAPRILAVTLEGVRRASEVRLGGSDPDTFCKGGIAYALPPDMALRVGFRNVPAITAQFLPLWGPEERTAALHGAAMSGSIALMNQLVALGVDPLHPERDTHLDGLYASAAAGAATGSIDWLAKAGVTLHTAGDVDEVWYRLAAWADANPPKVARRGAEAWLAESAKMRADGAALQNRIAPLERAVYVGNPVVVQMLLQHGYRIEDLSPEYRALFDAMQDPIRHPHKEVSDTVCDDDAN
;
A
#
# COMPACT_ATOMS: atom_id res chain seq x y z
N MET A 1 0.16 -25.51 52.86
CA MET A 1 1.35 -24.69 52.54
C MET A 1 2.53 -25.52 52.02
N LEU A 2 2.87 -26.66 52.64
CA LEU A 2 3.95 -27.57 52.17
C LEU A 2 3.70 -28.25 50.80
N LEU A 3 2.44 -28.42 50.38
CA LEU A 3 2.09 -28.97 49.05
C LEU A 3 2.26 -27.98 47.89
N TRP A 4 2.36 -26.68 48.20
CA TRP A 4 2.57 -25.64 47.18
C TRP A 4 4.06 -25.48 46.82
N ILE A 5 4.96 -25.94 47.68
CA ILE A 5 6.42 -25.80 47.53
C ILE A 5 7.07 -27.05 46.89
N SER A 6 6.36 -28.18 46.82
CA SER A 6 6.87 -29.45 46.28
C SER A 6 6.92 -29.53 44.74
N GLY A 7 6.57 -28.46 44.02
CA GLY A 7 6.50 -28.46 42.56
C GLY A 7 5.32 -29.24 41.96
N ILE A 8 4.52 -29.93 42.77
CA ILE A 8 3.29 -30.62 42.33
C ILE A 8 2.28 -29.67 41.65
N PRO A 9 2.09 -28.40 42.08
CA PRO A 9 1.20 -27.48 41.35
C PRO A 9 1.78 -27.08 39.98
N LEU A 10 3.10 -26.96 39.86
CA LEU A 10 3.78 -26.62 38.60
C LEU A 10 3.73 -27.77 37.59
N TRP A 11 3.96 -29.00 38.05
CA TRP A 11 3.78 -30.20 37.23
C TRP A 11 2.30 -30.48 36.93
N GLY A 12 1.39 -30.21 37.88
CA GLY A 12 -0.06 -30.31 37.69
C GLY A 12 -0.60 -29.28 36.71
N LEU A 13 -0.07 -28.06 36.70
CA LEU A 13 -0.42 -27.00 35.73
C LEU A 13 0.17 -27.30 34.35
N PHE A 14 1.39 -27.83 34.27
CA PHE A 14 2.00 -28.27 33.01
C PHE A 14 1.24 -29.47 32.41
N ALA A 15 0.84 -30.44 33.25
CA ALA A 15 0.01 -31.56 32.84
C ALA A 15 -1.41 -31.12 32.45
N ALA A 16 -2.00 -30.13 33.15
CA ALA A 16 -3.31 -29.56 32.79
C ALA A 16 -3.26 -28.78 31.47
N ALA A 17 -2.17 -28.06 31.19
CA ALA A 17 -1.95 -27.38 29.91
C ALA A 17 -1.79 -28.40 28.77
N LEU A 18 -1.02 -29.47 28.97
CA LEU A 18 -0.89 -30.58 28.02
C LEU A 18 -2.22 -31.33 27.80
N LEU A 19 -3.01 -31.55 28.85
CA LEU A 19 -4.33 -32.17 28.74
C LEU A 19 -5.33 -31.26 28.01
N ALA A 20 -5.31 -29.95 28.24
CA ALA A 20 -6.16 -28.98 27.53
C ALA A 20 -5.81 -28.90 26.03
N ILE A 21 -4.53 -29.03 25.67
CA ILE A 21 -4.04 -29.11 24.28
C ILE A 21 -4.49 -30.41 23.60
N CYS A 22 -4.59 -31.52 24.35
CA CYS A 22 -4.88 -32.84 23.79
C CYS A 22 -6.38 -33.25 23.79
N THR A 23 -7.27 -32.55 24.52
CA THR A 23 -8.65 -33.05 24.77
C THR A 23 -9.79 -32.16 24.28
N ILE A 24 -9.54 -30.93 23.83
CA ILE A 24 -10.61 -29.99 23.41
C ILE A 24 -10.62 -29.85 21.87
N PRO A 25 -11.67 -30.31 21.16
CA PRO A 25 -11.72 -30.32 19.70
C PRO A 25 -12.08 -28.96 19.06
N PHE A 26 -12.07 -27.87 19.83
CA PHE A 26 -12.29 -26.51 19.33
C PHE A 26 -11.25 -25.54 19.88
N GLY A 27 -10.45 -24.98 18.97
CA GLY A 27 -9.73 -23.72 19.16
C GLY A 27 -8.25 -23.84 19.54
N ARG A 28 -7.42 -24.32 18.60
CA ARG A 28 -5.94 -24.23 18.65
C ARG A 28 -5.47 -22.79 18.96
N ASP A 29 -6.25 -21.79 18.56
CA ASP A 29 -5.96 -20.37 18.72
C ASP A 29 -6.27 -19.83 20.12
N LEU A 30 -7.31 -20.30 20.81
CA LEU A 30 -7.62 -19.86 22.18
C LEU A 30 -6.59 -20.41 23.18
N ALA A 31 -6.16 -21.65 22.99
CA ALA A 31 -5.09 -22.26 23.78
C ALA A 31 -3.74 -21.55 23.55
N PHE A 32 -3.47 -21.14 22.31
CA PHE A 32 -2.27 -20.38 21.96
C PHE A 32 -2.31 -18.95 22.54
N VAL A 33 -3.45 -18.26 22.50
CA VAL A 33 -3.64 -16.93 23.10
C VAL A 33 -3.55 -16.96 24.62
N LEU A 34 -4.11 -17.98 25.28
CA LEU A 34 -3.97 -18.17 26.73
C LEU A 34 -2.52 -18.53 27.11
N PHE A 35 -1.82 -19.32 26.28
CA PHE A 35 -0.42 -19.66 26.49
C PHE A 35 0.51 -18.45 26.29
N ILE A 36 0.30 -17.64 25.25
CA ILE A 36 1.03 -16.39 24.99
C ILE A 36 0.70 -15.35 26.06
N GLY A 37 -0.57 -15.18 26.44
CA GLY A 37 -0.99 -14.27 27.51
C GLY A 37 -0.40 -14.66 28.87
N TRP A 38 -0.23 -15.96 29.13
CA TRP A 38 0.43 -16.47 30.33
C TRP A 38 1.96 -16.29 30.29
N LEU A 39 2.60 -16.44 29.12
CA LEU A 39 4.02 -16.10 28.93
C LEU A 39 4.30 -14.60 29.13
N ILE A 40 3.40 -13.74 28.66
CA ILE A 40 3.47 -12.28 28.89
C ILE A 40 3.26 -11.94 30.38
N PHE A 41 2.34 -12.63 31.06
CA PHE A 41 2.15 -12.48 32.50
C PHE A 41 3.36 -12.96 33.32
N LEU A 42 4.00 -14.06 32.88
CA LEU A 42 5.26 -14.55 33.44
C LEU A 42 6.41 -13.56 33.21
N ASP A 43 6.47 -12.90 32.06
CA ASP A 43 7.51 -11.89 31.76
C ASP A 43 7.49 -10.72 32.77
N GLN A 44 6.30 -10.17 33.08
CA GLN A 44 6.17 -9.08 34.05
C GLN A 44 6.33 -9.52 35.52
N ALA A 45 5.97 -10.75 35.88
CA ALA A 45 6.06 -11.27 37.25
C ALA A 45 7.38 -12.01 37.57
N SER A 46 8.18 -12.38 36.56
CA SER A 46 9.32 -13.30 36.66
C SER A 46 10.39 -12.91 37.69
N THR A 47 10.67 -11.61 37.82
CA THR A 47 11.75 -11.14 38.70
C THR A 47 11.34 -11.15 40.16
N VAL A 48 10.11 -10.73 40.48
CA VAL A 48 9.59 -10.69 41.85
C VAL A 48 9.27 -12.12 42.33
N VAL A 49 8.62 -12.92 41.49
CA VAL A 49 8.29 -14.32 41.83
C VAL A 49 9.56 -15.16 41.93
N GLY A 50 10.55 -14.97 41.05
CA GLY A 50 11.82 -15.69 41.11
C GLY A 50 12.63 -15.38 42.38
N VAL A 51 12.65 -14.13 42.84
CA VAL A 51 13.28 -13.74 44.12
C VAL A 51 12.53 -14.34 45.31
N ILE A 52 11.20 -14.26 45.33
CA ILE A 52 10.38 -14.81 46.42
C ILE A 52 10.53 -16.34 46.51
N VAL A 53 10.52 -17.04 45.37
CA VAL A 53 10.70 -18.50 45.29
C VAL A 53 12.13 -18.88 45.69
N GLY A 54 13.15 -18.13 45.27
CA GLY A 54 14.54 -18.33 45.68
C GLY A 54 14.75 -18.16 47.19
N VAL A 55 14.18 -17.11 47.78
CA VAL A 55 14.21 -16.87 49.23
C VAL A 55 13.46 -17.98 49.98
N ALA A 56 12.29 -18.39 49.50
CA ALA A 56 11.52 -19.48 50.10
C ALA A 56 12.27 -20.83 50.04
N LEU A 57 12.93 -21.13 48.92
CA LEU A 57 13.76 -22.34 48.76
C LEU A 57 14.98 -22.34 49.69
N LEU A 58 15.68 -21.21 49.83
CA LEU A 58 16.81 -21.07 50.76
C LEU A 58 16.36 -21.19 52.23
N THR A 59 15.22 -20.59 52.57
CA THR A 59 14.64 -20.67 53.92
C THR A 59 14.19 -22.10 54.24
N TYR A 60 13.59 -22.80 53.27
CA TYR A 60 13.22 -24.21 53.37
C TYR A 60 14.44 -25.13 53.51
N ALA A 61 15.53 -24.85 52.80
CA ALA A 61 16.80 -25.58 52.90
C ALA A 61 17.42 -25.47 54.30
N ALA A 62 17.44 -24.27 54.87
CA ALA A 62 17.95 -24.01 56.22
C ALA A 62 17.13 -24.75 57.29
N TYR A 63 15.82 -24.89 57.09
CA TYR A 63 14.91 -25.54 58.03
C TYR A 63 14.95 -27.07 57.95
N CYS A 64 14.88 -27.65 56.73
CA CYS A 64 14.75 -29.09 56.54
C CYS A 64 16.09 -29.85 56.46
N LYS A 65 17.23 -29.15 56.32
CA LYS A 65 18.58 -29.75 56.19
C LYS A 65 18.65 -30.95 55.23
N PRO A 66 18.21 -30.80 53.96
CA PRO A 66 18.02 -31.90 53.01
C PRO A 66 19.33 -32.65 52.65
N TRP A 67 20.50 -32.06 52.92
CA TRP A 67 21.83 -32.65 52.78
C TRP A 67 22.13 -33.84 53.73
N ARG A 68 21.23 -34.21 54.64
CA ARG A 68 21.40 -35.38 55.53
C ARG A 68 20.79 -36.69 54.99
N ALA A 69 20.00 -36.65 53.91
CA ALA A 69 19.42 -37.86 53.29
C ALA A 69 19.83 -37.95 51.82
N SER A 70 20.60 -38.99 51.46
CA SER A 70 21.29 -39.08 50.17
C SER A 70 20.38 -39.16 48.94
N SER A 71 19.16 -39.69 49.08
CA SER A 71 18.20 -39.83 47.97
C SER A 71 17.42 -38.54 47.66
N PHE A 72 17.30 -37.62 48.62
CA PHE A 72 16.49 -36.39 48.49
C PHE A 72 17.34 -35.16 48.14
N ALA A 73 18.64 -35.20 48.43
CA ALA A 73 19.57 -34.09 48.19
C ALA A 73 19.72 -33.75 46.69
N TRP A 74 19.65 -34.75 45.80
CA TRP A 74 19.92 -34.56 44.37
C TRP A 74 18.81 -33.75 43.66
N GLY A 75 17.54 -34.09 43.91
CA GLY A 75 16.40 -33.36 43.34
C GLY A 75 16.32 -31.91 43.81
N PHE A 76 16.67 -31.65 45.08
CA PHE A 76 16.73 -30.31 45.64
C PHE A 76 17.82 -29.44 44.97
N TRP A 77 19.03 -29.97 44.81
CA TRP A 77 20.12 -29.23 44.14
C TRP A 77 19.83 -28.97 42.66
N LEU A 78 19.17 -29.91 41.97
CA LEU A 78 18.73 -29.71 40.60
C LEU A 78 17.71 -28.56 40.49
N GLN A 79 16.76 -28.47 41.42
CA GLN A 79 15.77 -27.38 41.49
C GLN A 79 16.43 -26.03 41.76
N VAL A 80 17.41 -25.97 42.66
CA VAL A 80 18.16 -24.74 42.94
C VAL A 80 18.95 -24.29 41.70
N LEU A 81 19.61 -25.23 41.01
CA LEU A 81 20.33 -24.94 39.76
C LEU A 81 19.39 -24.42 38.67
N LEU A 82 18.21 -25.04 38.52
CA LEU A 82 17.23 -24.62 37.52
C LEU A 82 16.66 -23.23 37.83
N ALA A 83 16.38 -22.93 39.10
CA ALA A 83 15.92 -21.61 39.52
C ALA A 83 16.98 -20.52 39.27
N VAL A 84 18.25 -20.81 39.56
CA VAL A 84 19.37 -19.89 39.28
C VAL A 84 19.56 -19.70 37.77
N LEU A 85 19.43 -20.77 36.97
CA LEU A 85 19.55 -20.70 35.52
C LEU A 85 18.42 -19.87 34.89
N VAL A 86 17.18 -20.05 35.35
CA VAL A 86 16.02 -19.25 34.90
C VAL A 86 16.22 -17.78 35.27
N LEU A 87 16.63 -17.46 36.50
CA LEU A 87 16.94 -16.09 36.90
C LEU A 87 18.08 -15.48 36.08
N GLY A 88 19.14 -16.25 35.81
CA GLY A 88 20.26 -15.83 34.98
C GLY A 88 19.84 -15.51 33.55
N LEU A 89 19.03 -16.37 32.92
CA LEU A 89 18.49 -16.15 31.58
C LEU A 89 17.56 -14.94 31.52
N SER A 90 16.67 -14.76 32.50
CA SER A 90 15.78 -13.59 32.57
C SER A 90 16.56 -12.29 32.72
N VAL A 91 17.62 -12.27 33.56
CA VAL A 91 18.49 -11.09 33.71
C VAL A 91 19.28 -10.82 32.43
N MET A 92 19.79 -11.87 31.77
CA MET A 92 20.54 -11.72 30.52
C MET A 92 19.65 -11.17 29.40
N PHE A 93 18.43 -11.72 29.25
CA PHE A 93 17.46 -11.27 28.25
C PHE A 93 16.99 -9.83 28.51
N LYS A 94 16.76 -9.46 29.78
CA LYS A 94 16.42 -8.09 30.16
C LYS A 94 17.59 -7.13 29.98
N HIS A 95 18.83 -7.58 30.17
CA HIS A 95 20.02 -6.78 29.91
C HIS A 95 20.25 -6.57 28.41
N ASP A 96 19.97 -7.59 27.59
CA ASP A 96 20.07 -7.54 26.14
C ASP A 96 18.96 -6.67 25.52
N MET A 97 17.71 -6.81 25.98
CA MET A 97 16.61 -5.89 25.62
C MET A 97 16.89 -4.44 26.06
N ASN A 98 17.46 -4.23 27.25
CA ASN A 98 17.86 -2.88 27.67
C ASN A 98 19.07 -2.34 26.91
N ARG A 99 19.87 -3.19 26.25
CA ARG A 99 20.89 -2.74 25.29
C ARG A 99 20.29 -2.43 23.92
N GLY A 100 19.31 -3.22 23.47
CA GLY A 100 18.55 -2.97 22.24
C GLY A 100 17.66 -1.72 22.29
N ASN A 101 17.09 -1.41 23.46
CA ASN A 101 16.21 -0.24 23.68
C ASN A 101 16.94 1.01 24.20
N ARG A 102 18.26 0.97 24.41
CA ARG A 102 19.05 2.20 24.57
C ARG A 102 19.34 2.76 23.19
N MET A 103 18.34 3.39 22.59
CA MET A 103 18.61 4.35 21.53
C MET A 103 19.62 5.37 22.07
N ASP A 104 20.74 5.52 21.36
CA ASP A 104 21.71 6.56 21.67
C ASP A 104 20.96 7.91 21.66
N PRO A 105 21.06 8.74 22.72
CA PRO A 105 20.44 10.07 22.73
C PRO A 105 20.78 10.91 21.49
N GLN A 106 21.94 10.67 20.88
CA GLN A 106 22.33 11.32 19.62
C GLN A 106 21.53 10.82 18.42
N GLN A 107 21.24 9.52 18.37
CA GLN A 107 20.43 8.92 17.31
C GLN A 107 18.96 9.33 17.43
N ALA A 108 18.40 9.32 18.65
CA ALA A 108 17.05 9.83 18.88
C ALA A 108 16.90 11.32 18.53
N ALA A 109 17.93 12.14 18.83
CA ALA A 109 17.94 13.55 18.43
C ALA A 109 18.13 13.75 16.91
N HIS A 110 18.78 12.81 16.22
CA HIS A 110 18.89 12.81 14.76
C HIS A 110 17.55 12.46 14.10
N GLU A 111 16.90 11.39 14.55
CA GLU A 111 15.59 10.96 14.06
C GLU A 111 14.52 12.05 14.28
N GLN A 112 14.49 12.68 15.46
CA GLN A 112 13.57 13.79 15.72
C GLN A 112 13.78 14.98 14.78
N ARG A 113 15.03 15.30 14.42
CA ARG A 113 15.32 16.38 13.47
C ARG A 113 14.82 16.06 12.07
N ILE A 114 15.01 14.82 11.60
CA ILE A 114 14.49 14.36 10.31
C ILE A 114 12.96 14.49 10.29
N ASP A 115 12.27 14.11 11.37
CA ASP A 115 10.81 14.23 11.47
C ASP A 115 10.34 15.69 11.46
N ASP A 116 11.05 16.57 12.16
CA ASP A 116 10.78 18.01 12.17
C ASP A 116 10.99 18.62 10.76
N ASP A 117 12.05 18.22 10.05
CA ASP A 117 12.35 18.66 8.69
C ASP A 117 11.33 18.12 7.67
N ASN A 118 10.93 16.86 7.78
CA ASN A 118 9.86 16.25 7.00
C ASN A 118 8.53 17.00 7.17
N THR A 119 8.23 17.40 8.41
CA THR A 119 7.05 18.21 8.74
C THR A 119 7.13 19.60 8.09
N ASN A 120 8.29 20.25 8.16
CA ASN A 120 8.52 21.57 7.58
C ASN A 120 8.44 21.53 6.04
N MET A 121 9.02 20.52 5.39
CA MET A 121 8.92 20.31 3.95
C MET A 121 7.49 20.05 3.52
N THR A 122 6.75 19.21 4.24
CA THR A 122 5.32 18.93 3.99
C THR A 122 4.48 20.21 4.07
N LYS A 123 4.76 21.08 5.05
CA LYS A 123 4.09 22.38 5.18
C LYS A 123 4.43 23.32 4.02
N ALA A 124 5.71 23.38 3.63
CA ALA A 124 6.16 24.23 2.53
C ALA A 124 5.51 23.83 1.19
N LEU A 125 5.36 22.52 0.94
CA LEU A 125 4.72 21.95 -0.26
C LEU A 125 3.32 22.50 -0.53
N ARG A 126 2.52 22.73 0.52
CA ARG A 126 1.15 23.27 0.38
C ARG A 126 1.11 24.68 -0.22
N THR A 127 2.19 25.43 -0.10
CA THR A 127 2.28 26.83 -0.53
C THR A 127 3.33 27.08 -1.60
N ASP A 128 3.97 26.00 -2.12
CA ASP A 128 5.13 26.08 -3.00
C ASP A 128 6.23 27.03 -2.48
N ASP A 129 6.43 27.05 -1.15
CA ASP A 129 7.46 27.86 -0.48
C ASP A 129 8.83 27.19 -0.62
N ALA A 130 9.46 27.40 -1.78
CA ALA A 130 10.77 26.85 -2.09
C ALA A 130 11.87 27.29 -1.11
N VAL A 131 11.75 28.45 -0.46
CA VAL A 131 12.79 28.94 0.47
C VAL A 131 12.73 28.16 1.78
N ALA A 132 11.53 27.99 2.34
CA ALA A 132 11.35 27.17 3.54
C ALA A 132 11.69 25.70 3.25
N PHE A 133 11.26 25.18 2.09
CA PHE A 133 11.57 23.82 1.67
C PHE A 133 13.08 23.60 1.52
N GLN A 134 13.79 24.48 0.80
CA GLN A 134 15.22 24.33 0.55
C GLN A 134 16.04 24.29 1.83
N ARG A 135 15.66 25.06 2.87
CA ARG A 135 16.35 25.04 4.17
C ARG A 135 16.21 23.67 4.83
N ALA A 136 14.98 23.18 4.98
CA ALA A 136 14.73 21.86 5.60
C ALA A 136 15.31 20.70 4.76
N PHE A 137 15.23 20.79 3.43
CA PHE A 137 15.76 19.76 2.53
C PHE A 137 17.29 19.69 2.54
N ALA A 138 17.98 20.83 2.68
CA ALA A 138 19.44 20.87 2.80
C ALA A 138 19.93 20.22 4.10
N ASP A 139 19.18 20.39 5.19
CA ASP A 139 19.52 19.88 6.52
C ASP A 139 19.31 18.35 6.62
N CYS A 140 18.34 17.80 5.88
CA CYS A 140 18.05 16.36 5.83
C CYS A 140 19.08 15.50 5.06
N ALA A 141 19.92 16.11 4.22
CA ALA A 141 21.04 15.46 3.51
C ALA A 141 20.67 14.12 2.80
N ALA A 142 21.48 13.07 3.00
CA ALA A 142 21.34 11.76 2.34
C ALA A 142 20.15 10.92 2.86
N ASP A 143 19.52 11.34 3.96
CA ASP A 143 18.44 10.59 4.61
C ASP A 143 17.08 10.90 3.96
N CYS A 144 16.96 12.00 3.21
CA CYS A 144 15.77 12.34 2.44
C CYS A 144 15.79 11.74 1.03
N ASP A 145 14.81 10.90 0.71
CA ASP A 145 14.65 10.41 -0.66
C ASP A 145 14.18 11.54 -1.59
N ARG A 146 15.09 11.98 -2.44
CA ARG A 146 14.82 12.99 -3.48
C ARG A 146 13.68 12.58 -4.40
N ALA A 147 13.57 11.30 -4.77
CA ALA A 147 12.54 10.86 -5.70
C ALA A 147 11.13 10.98 -5.08
N THR A 148 10.99 10.59 -3.80
CA THR A 148 9.75 10.81 -3.04
C THR A 148 9.36 12.28 -3.01
N TRP A 149 10.29 13.19 -2.65
CA TRP A 149 9.97 14.62 -2.58
C TRP A 149 9.68 15.26 -3.93
N ALA A 150 10.35 14.83 -5.00
CA ALA A 150 10.02 15.27 -6.36
C ALA A 150 8.61 14.81 -6.77
N SER A 151 8.24 13.57 -6.45
CA SER A 151 6.89 13.05 -6.66
C SER A 151 5.85 13.82 -5.85
N GLU A 152 6.13 14.14 -4.59
CA GLU A 152 5.27 14.97 -3.75
C GLU A 152 5.08 16.38 -4.32
N ALA A 153 6.14 17.00 -4.83
CA ALA A 153 6.05 18.29 -5.50
C ALA A 153 5.16 18.22 -6.75
N ILE A 154 5.24 17.15 -7.54
CA ILE A 154 4.32 16.92 -8.67
C ILE A 154 2.89 16.74 -8.15
N ARG A 155 2.70 15.89 -7.12
CA ARG A 155 1.40 15.62 -6.50
C ARG A 155 0.75 16.88 -5.97
N LYS A 156 1.50 17.85 -5.44
CA LYS A 156 0.98 19.14 -4.94
C LYS A 156 0.99 20.27 -5.97
N SER A 157 1.44 20.02 -7.20
CA SER A 157 1.61 21.07 -8.22
C SER A 157 2.54 22.21 -7.77
N ALA A 158 3.66 21.88 -7.12
CA ALA A 158 4.61 22.81 -6.52
C ALA A 158 5.89 22.94 -7.40
N PRO A 159 5.85 23.71 -8.51
CA PRO A 159 6.96 23.78 -9.45
C PRO A 159 8.25 24.39 -8.86
N ARG A 160 8.16 25.31 -7.90
CA ARG A 160 9.36 25.94 -7.34
C ARG A 160 10.09 25.00 -6.40
N ILE A 161 9.34 24.22 -5.60
CA ILE A 161 9.91 23.16 -4.77
C ILE A 161 10.47 22.04 -5.63
N LEU A 162 9.78 21.66 -6.71
CA LEU A 162 10.31 20.68 -7.66
C LEU A 162 11.70 21.10 -8.19
N ALA A 163 11.89 22.39 -8.52
CA ALA A 163 13.17 22.89 -8.99
C ALA A 163 14.30 22.69 -7.95
N VAL A 164 14.00 22.79 -6.66
CA VAL A 164 14.95 22.48 -5.57
C VAL A 164 15.28 20.99 -5.58
N THR A 165 14.27 20.12 -5.68
CA THR A 165 14.50 18.66 -5.68
C THR A 165 15.25 18.15 -6.92
N LEU A 166 15.12 18.85 -8.05
CA LEU A 166 15.81 18.51 -9.31
C LEU A 166 17.19 19.17 -9.43
N GLU A 167 17.65 19.92 -8.43
CA GLU A 167 18.95 20.57 -8.47
C GLU A 167 20.08 19.54 -8.65
N GLY A 168 20.88 19.73 -9.71
CA GLY A 168 21.99 18.84 -10.05
C GLY A 168 21.61 17.54 -10.77
N VAL A 169 20.31 17.25 -10.95
CA VAL A 169 19.83 16.09 -11.71
C VAL A 169 20.13 16.25 -13.19
N ARG A 170 20.73 15.24 -13.82
CA ARG A 170 21.11 15.28 -15.24
C ARG A 170 20.32 14.31 -16.12
N ARG A 171 19.74 13.27 -15.53
CA ARG A 171 18.94 12.25 -16.22
C ARG A 171 17.70 11.91 -15.42
N ALA A 172 16.60 11.60 -16.09
CA ALA A 172 15.37 11.14 -15.44
C ALA A 172 15.59 9.90 -14.57
N SER A 173 16.55 9.03 -14.93
CA SER A 173 16.91 7.84 -14.15
C SER A 173 17.41 8.14 -12.72
N GLU A 174 17.84 9.37 -12.43
CA GLU A 174 18.32 9.78 -11.11
C GLU A 174 17.18 10.13 -10.13
N VAL A 175 15.95 10.25 -10.63
CA VAL A 175 14.72 10.54 -9.86
C VAL A 175 13.65 9.50 -10.16
N ARG A 176 14.03 8.23 -10.03
CA ARG A 176 13.12 7.09 -10.17
C ARG A 176 12.44 6.78 -8.86
N LEU A 177 11.14 6.55 -8.91
CA LEU A 177 10.38 6.09 -7.75
C LEU A 177 10.66 4.59 -7.55
N GLY A 178 10.95 4.23 -6.31
CA GLY A 178 11.00 2.82 -5.91
C GLY A 178 9.58 2.28 -5.67
N GLY A 179 9.42 0.96 -5.83
CA GLY A 179 8.16 0.26 -5.57
C GLY A 179 7.48 -0.27 -6.84
N SER A 180 6.58 -1.23 -6.66
CA SER A 180 5.75 -1.81 -7.72
C SER A 180 4.28 -1.36 -7.63
N ASP A 181 3.86 -0.90 -6.45
CA ASP A 181 2.45 -0.69 -6.16
C ASP A 181 2.02 0.71 -6.60
N PRO A 182 0.82 0.85 -7.20
CA PRO A 182 0.30 2.14 -7.61
C PRO A 182 -0.07 3.00 -6.40
N ASP A 183 0.24 4.29 -6.48
CA ASP A 183 -0.15 5.29 -5.49
C ASP A 183 -1.49 5.93 -5.86
N THR A 184 -2.26 6.33 -4.84
CA THR A 184 -3.46 7.14 -5.07
C THR A 184 -3.08 8.60 -5.26
N PHE A 185 -3.47 9.18 -6.40
CA PHE A 185 -3.37 10.61 -6.69
C PHE A 185 -4.76 11.21 -6.78
N CYS A 186 -4.92 12.40 -6.21
CA CYS A 186 -6.16 13.14 -6.36
C CYS A 186 -6.03 14.36 -7.28
N LYS A 187 -7.05 14.56 -8.11
CA LYS A 187 -7.18 15.72 -9.00
C LYS A 187 -8.65 16.13 -9.10
N GLY A 188 -8.97 17.34 -8.66
CA GLY A 188 -10.34 17.85 -8.69
C GLY A 188 -11.34 17.05 -7.86
N GLY A 189 -10.90 16.46 -6.73
CA GLY A 189 -11.73 15.60 -5.88
C GLY A 189 -11.99 14.19 -6.41
N ILE A 190 -11.29 13.79 -7.47
CA ILE A 190 -11.35 12.45 -8.07
C ILE A 190 -10.05 11.71 -7.75
N ALA A 191 -10.17 10.46 -7.31
CA ALA A 191 -9.04 9.59 -7.01
C ALA A 191 -8.61 8.80 -8.25
N TYR A 192 -7.31 8.61 -8.39
CA TYR A 192 -6.69 7.90 -9.51
C TYR A 192 -5.58 7.00 -8.97
N ALA A 193 -5.50 5.76 -9.44
CA ALA A 193 -4.37 4.88 -9.14
C ALA A 193 -3.30 5.06 -10.22
N LEU A 194 -2.13 5.59 -9.85
CA LEU A 194 -1.02 5.81 -10.77
C LEU A 194 0.16 4.89 -10.42
N PRO A 195 0.75 4.21 -11.42
CA PRO A 195 2.03 3.53 -11.24
C PRO A 195 3.13 4.47 -10.68
N PRO A 196 4.19 3.92 -10.06
CA PRO A 196 5.35 4.68 -9.60
C PRO A 196 6.26 5.11 -10.78
N ASP A 197 5.69 5.85 -11.73
CA ASP A 197 6.41 6.44 -12.87
C ASP A 197 6.35 7.97 -12.82
N MET A 198 7.53 8.60 -12.76
CA MET A 198 7.66 10.05 -12.61
C MET A 198 7.13 10.80 -13.84
N ALA A 199 7.43 10.31 -15.05
CA ALA A 199 7.03 11.00 -16.27
C ALA A 199 5.52 10.89 -16.50
N LEU A 200 4.93 9.72 -16.19
CA LEU A 200 3.49 9.53 -16.17
C LEU A 200 2.81 10.49 -15.19
N ARG A 201 3.33 10.63 -13.95
CA ARG A 201 2.80 11.57 -12.95
C ARG A 201 2.85 13.01 -13.43
N VAL A 202 3.96 13.43 -14.04
CA VAL A 202 4.09 14.77 -14.64
C VAL A 202 3.07 14.97 -15.76
N GLY A 203 2.94 14.00 -16.65
CA GLY A 203 1.98 14.04 -17.76
C GLY A 203 0.53 14.11 -17.29
N PHE A 204 0.20 13.32 -16.27
CA PHE A 204 -1.11 13.30 -15.63
C PHE A 204 -1.44 14.61 -14.91
N ARG A 205 -0.47 15.17 -14.19
CA ARG A 205 -0.67 16.43 -13.48
C ARG A 205 -0.92 17.57 -14.45
N ASN A 206 -0.21 17.57 -15.59
CA ASN A 206 -0.37 18.54 -16.66
C ASN A 206 -0.18 20.00 -16.16
N VAL A 207 0.91 20.24 -15.43
CA VAL A 207 1.30 21.59 -14.99
C VAL A 207 2.46 22.04 -15.87
N PRO A 208 2.28 23.03 -16.76
CA PRO A 208 3.30 23.41 -17.74
C PRO A 208 4.66 23.75 -17.12
N ALA A 209 4.67 24.42 -15.96
CA ALA A 209 5.89 24.76 -15.23
C ALA A 209 6.64 23.54 -14.66
N ILE A 210 5.92 22.46 -14.34
CA ILE A 210 6.52 21.19 -13.93
C ILE A 210 7.02 20.44 -15.16
N THR A 211 6.19 20.31 -16.20
CA THR A 211 6.56 19.65 -17.45
C THR A 211 7.83 20.25 -18.05
N ALA A 212 7.93 21.59 -18.09
CA ALA A 212 9.10 22.29 -18.62
C ALA A 212 10.42 21.94 -17.92
N GLN A 213 10.39 21.62 -16.63
CA GLN A 213 11.60 21.25 -15.87
C GLN A 213 12.08 19.83 -16.22
N PHE A 214 11.17 18.95 -16.63
CA PHE A 214 11.49 17.58 -17.00
C PHE A 214 11.80 17.39 -18.49
N LEU A 215 11.31 18.26 -19.38
CA LEU A 215 11.57 18.17 -20.83
C LEU A 215 13.05 17.96 -21.19
N PRO A 216 14.04 18.65 -20.57
CA PRO A 216 15.45 18.42 -20.85
C PRO A 216 15.99 17.07 -20.36
N LEU A 217 15.32 16.44 -19.39
CA LEU A 217 15.72 15.18 -18.76
C LEU A 217 15.14 13.95 -19.46
N TRP A 218 14.10 14.13 -20.27
CA TRP A 218 13.33 13.04 -20.87
C TRP A 218 13.89 12.55 -22.21
N GLY A 219 14.16 11.25 -22.25
CA GLY A 219 14.31 10.49 -23.48
C GLY A 219 12.96 10.09 -24.09
N PRO A 220 12.99 9.26 -25.15
CA PRO A 220 11.80 8.75 -25.82
C PRO A 220 10.82 8.01 -24.89
N GLU A 221 11.34 7.16 -24.01
CA GLU A 221 10.55 6.39 -23.04
C GLU A 221 9.79 7.30 -22.09
N GLU A 222 10.45 8.28 -21.46
CA GLU A 222 9.78 9.19 -20.53
C GLU A 222 8.75 10.08 -21.23
N ARG A 223 8.99 10.51 -22.47
CA ARG A 223 7.97 11.28 -23.21
C ARG A 223 6.75 10.43 -23.54
N THR A 224 6.96 9.14 -23.82
CA THR A 224 5.88 8.18 -24.01
C THR A 224 5.09 8.00 -22.71
N ALA A 225 5.75 7.77 -21.57
CA ALA A 225 5.09 7.68 -20.27
C ALA A 225 4.31 8.97 -19.91
N ALA A 226 4.87 10.14 -20.20
CA ALA A 226 4.18 11.42 -20.06
C ALA A 226 2.95 11.52 -20.98
N LEU A 227 2.98 10.94 -22.19
CA LEU A 227 1.83 10.89 -23.09
C LEU A 227 0.72 10.01 -22.52
N HIS A 228 1.06 8.87 -21.92
CA HIS A 228 0.10 8.02 -21.19
C HIS A 228 -0.56 8.78 -20.03
N GLY A 229 0.22 9.50 -19.22
CA GLY A 229 -0.31 10.36 -18.17
C GLY A 229 -1.22 11.48 -18.71
N ALA A 230 -0.83 12.12 -19.81
CA ALA A 230 -1.62 13.17 -20.46
C ALA A 230 -2.96 12.61 -20.99
N ALA A 231 -2.95 11.43 -21.61
CA ALA A 231 -4.14 10.73 -22.07
C ALA A 231 -5.07 10.37 -20.91
N MET A 232 -4.51 9.87 -19.80
CA MET A 232 -5.25 9.56 -18.57
C MET A 232 -5.90 10.78 -17.93
N SER A 233 -5.26 11.94 -18.00
CA SER A 233 -5.80 13.18 -17.45
C SER A 233 -6.71 13.98 -18.38
N GLY A 234 -6.81 13.58 -19.65
CA GLY A 234 -7.58 14.32 -20.66
C GLY A 234 -6.88 15.55 -21.23
N SER A 235 -5.56 15.69 -21.08
CA SER A 235 -4.82 16.89 -21.51
C SER A 235 -4.44 16.86 -22.99
N ILE A 236 -5.38 17.28 -23.85
CA ILE A 236 -5.15 17.36 -25.31
C ILE A 236 -3.98 18.29 -25.68
N ALA A 237 -3.82 19.41 -24.97
CA ALA A 237 -2.75 20.36 -25.23
C ALA A 237 -1.36 19.72 -25.01
N LEU A 238 -1.20 18.98 -23.91
CA LEU A 238 0.06 18.30 -23.61
C LEU A 238 0.29 17.10 -24.54
N MET A 239 -0.77 16.34 -24.89
CA MET A 239 -0.66 15.27 -25.89
C MET A 239 -0.14 15.81 -27.23
N ASN A 240 -0.70 16.92 -27.73
CA ASN A 240 -0.20 17.57 -28.95
C ASN A 240 1.26 18.01 -28.82
N GLN A 241 1.64 18.57 -27.67
CA GLN A 241 3.01 19.01 -27.41
C GLN A 241 3.99 17.83 -27.43
N LEU A 242 3.64 16.70 -26.81
CA LEU A 242 4.49 15.50 -26.76
C LEU A 242 4.64 14.86 -28.14
N VAL A 243 3.58 14.81 -28.94
CA VAL A 243 3.65 14.38 -30.34
C VAL A 243 4.56 15.30 -31.16
N ALA A 244 4.46 16.63 -30.98
CA ALA A 244 5.35 17.59 -31.64
C ALA A 244 6.82 17.43 -31.22
N LEU A 245 7.09 16.84 -30.05
CA LEU A 245 8.41 16.49 -29.55
C LEU A 245 8.89 15.09 -29.98
N GLY A 246 8.15 14.45 -30.90
CA GLY A 246 8.55 13.22 -31.58
C GLY A 246 7.97 11.92 -31.00
N VAL A 247 7.01 11.98 -30.06
CA VAL A 247 6.31 10.78 -29.59
C VAL A 247 5.35 10.30 -30.68
N ASP A 248 5.46 9.04 -31.10
CA ASP A 248 4.50 8.40 -32.01
C ASP A 248 3.35 7.77 -31.20
N PRO A 249 2.11 8.31 -31.28
CA PRO A 249 0.97 7.75 -30.55
C PRO A 249 0.49 6.40 -31.11
N LEU A 250 0.92 6.01 -32.32
CA LEU A 250 0.54 4.73 -32.95
C LEU A 250 1.43 3.57 -32.50
N HIS A 251 2.69 3.87 -32.15
CA HIS A 251 3.67 2.90 -31.71
C HIS A 251 4.37 3.41 -30.45
N PRO A 252 3.64 3.57 -29.32
CA PRO A 252 4.26 3.98 -28.07
C PRO A 252 5.35 2.98 -27.68
N GLU A 253 6.50 3.50 -27.24
CA GLU A 253 7.57 2.67 -26.70
C GLU A 253 7.05 1.86 -25.50
N ARG A 254 7.43 0.58 -25.47
CA ARG A 254 6.59 -0.51 -24.94
C ARG A 254 6.75 -0.79 -23.44
N ASP A 255 6.89 0.24 -22.61
CA ASP A 255 7.09 0.03 -21.16
C ASP A 255 6.32 1.02 -20.30
N THR A 256 4.99 1.03 -20.45
CA THR A 256 4.12 1.68 -19.46
C THR A 256 3.15 0.66 -18.90
N HIS A 257 3.01 0.59 -17.58
CA HIS A 257 2.12 -0.33 -16.86
C HIS A 257 0.61 -0.18 -17.21
N LEU A 258 0.25 0.70 -18.15
CA LEU A 258 -1.12 1.02 -18.55
C LEU A 258 -1.48 0.53 -19.96
N ASP A 259 -0.68 -0.36 -20.56
CA ASP A 259 -0.92 -1.08 -21.82
C ASP A 259 -1.84 -0.34 -22.82
N GLY A 260 -1.29 0.70 -23.47
CA GLY A 260 -1.95 1.44 -24.54
C GLY A 260 -2.65 2.75 -24.13
N LEU A 261 -2.81 3.65 -25.09
CA LEU A 261 -3.32 5.00 -24.83
C LEU A 261 -4.83 5.05 -24.54
N TYR A 262 -5.64 4.16 -25.12
CA TYR A 262 -7.06 4.05 -24.75
C TYR A 262 -7.24 3.52 -23.32
N ALA A 263 -6.41 2.55 -22.90
CA ALA A 263 -6.44 2.05 -21.53
C ALA A 263 -6.01 3.11 -20.52
N SER A 264 -5.01 3.92 -20.88
CA SER A 264 -4.62 5.10 -20.09
C SER A 264 -5.75 6.11 -19.98
N ALA A 265 -6.43 6.43 -21.09
CA ALA A 265 -7.62 7.29 -21.05
C ALA A 265 -8.72 6.70 -20.16
N ALA A 266 -8.92 5.38 -20.20
CA ALA A 266 -9.92 4.68 -19.38
C ALA A 266 -9.59 4.74 -17.89
N ALA A 267 -8.30 4.63 -17.54
CA ALA A 267 -7.80 4.73 -16.17
C ALA A 267 -8.10 6.08 -15.50
N GLY A 268 -8.45 7.11 -16.28
CA GLY A 268 -8.92 8.39 -15.76
C GLY A 268 -10.34 8.79 -16.20
N ALA A 269 -11.10 7.88 -16.82
CA ALA A 269 -12.37 8.17 -17.50
C ALA A 269 -12.30 9.42 -18.41
N ALA A 270 -11.16 9.63 -19.06
CA ALA A 270 -10.83 10.83 -19.82
C ALA A 270 -11.43 10.80 -21.23
N THR A 271 -12.73 11.08 -21.31
CA THR A 271 -13.48 11.06 -22.58
C THR A 271 -12.92 11.99 -23.65
N GLY A 272 -12.37 13.15 -23.26
CA GLY A 272 -11.73 14.08 -24.20
C GLY A 272 -10.58 13.46 -24.99
N SER A 273 -9.85 12.51 -24.39
CA SER A 273 -8.75 11.80 -25.05
C SER A 273 -9.24 10.85 -26.14
N ILE A 274 -10.45 10.29 -26.04
CA ILE A 274 -10.96 9.28 -26.98
C ILE A 274 -11.05 9.85 -28.40
N ASP A 275 -11.68 11.02 -28.56
CA ASP A 275 -11.82 11.67 -29.88
C ASP A 275 -10.45 12.03 -30.48
N TRP A 276 -9.53 12.50 -29.64
CA TRP A 276 -8.17 12.79 -30.08
C TRP A 276 -7.45 11.53 -30.56
N LEU A 277 -7.52 10.44 -29.79
CA LEU A 277 -6.87 9.17 -30.12
C LEU A 277 -7.42 8.57 -31.41
N ALA A 278 -8.75 8.61 -31.58
CA ALA A 278 -9.41 8.17 -32.79
C ALA A 278 -8.96 8.99 -34.02
N LYS A 279 -8.82 10.31 -33.89
CA LYS A 279 -8.31 11.20 -34.95
C LYS A 279 -6.83 10.96 -35.25
N ALA A 280 -6.02 10.69 -34.23
CA ALA A 280 -4.62 10.33 -34.37
C ALA A 280 -4.42 8.97 -35.06
N GLY A 281 -5.47 8.14 -35.15
CA GLY A 281 -5.44 6.84 -35.81
C GLY A 281 -5.16 5.67 -34.88
N VAL A 282 -5.12 5.90 -33.57
CA VAL A 282 -4.90 4.85 -32.56
C VAL A 282 -6.05 3.84 -32.64
N THR A 283 -5.70 2.57 -32.71
CA THR A 283 -6.62 1.45 -32.94
C THR A 283 -6.34 0.32 -31.94
N LEU A 284 -7.40 -0.34 -31.47
CA LEU A 284 -7.33 -1.55 -30.66
C LEU A 284 -7.25 -2.76 -31.61
N HIS A 285 -6.25 -3.63 -31.42
CA HIS A 285 -5.96 -4.72 -32.34
C HIS A 285 -6.31 -6.09 -31.77
N THR A 286 -6.07 -6.27 -30.48
CA THR A 286 -6.25 -7.55 -29.78
C THR A 286 -7.48 -7.55 -28.88
N ALA A 287 -7.97 -8.75 -28.55
CA ALA A 287 -8.98 -8.90 -27.51
C ALA A 287 -8.48 -8.39 -26.14
N GLY A 288 -7.18 -8.51 -25.87
CA GLY A 288 -6.53 -8.00 -24.66
C GLY A 288 -6.56 -6.47 -24.56
N ASP A 289 -6.40 -5.77 -25.68
CA ASP A 289 -6.43 -4.29 -25.67
C ASP A 289 -7.82 -3.78 -25.26
N VAL A 290 -8.89 -4.44 -25.75
CA VAL A 290 -10.27 -4.14 -25.36
C VAL A 290 -10.49 -4.44 -23.88
N ASP A 291 -10.02 -5.61 -23.45
CA ASP A 291 -10.15 -6.07 -22.07
C ASP A 291 -9.48 -5.10 -21.07
N GLU A 292 -8.27 -4.66 -21.39
CA GLU A 292 -7.50 -3.73 -20.56
C GLU A 292 -8.19 -2.36 -20.43
N VAL A 293 -8.78 -1.84 -21.51
CA VAL A 293 -9.57 -0.60 -21.48
C VAL A 293 -10.70 -0.70 -20.46
N TRP A 294 -11.46 -1.79 -20.47
CA TRP A 294 -12.59 -1.96 -19.54
C TRP A 294 -12.13 -2.30 -18.13
N TYR A 295 -11.00 -2.99 -17.97
CA TYR A 295 -10.36 -3.22 -16.68
C TYR A 295 -10.01 -1.88 -16.01
N ARG A 296 -9.32 -1.01 -16.74
CA ARG A 296 -8.89 0.30 -16.24
C ARG A 296 -10.06 1.22 -15.89
N LEU A 297 -11.12 1.22 -16.70
CA LEU A 297 -12.34 1.97 -16.36
C LEU A 297 -12.99 1.43 -15.08
N ALA A 298 -13.12 0.11 -14.95
CA ALA A 298 -13.74 -0.51 -13.78
C ALA A 298 -12.92 -0.27 -12.50
N ALA A 299 -11.58 -0.34 -12.59
CA ALA A 299 -10.68 -0.02 -11.50
C ALA A 299 -10.76 1.46 -11.09
N TRP A 300 -10.78 2.37 -12.07
CA TRP A 300 -11.00 3.81 -11.81
C TRP A 300 -12.35 4.06 -11.13
N ALA A 301 -13.41 3.42 -11.63
CA ALA A 301 -14.74 3.55 -11.07
C ALA A 301 -14.83 2.97 -9.65
N ASP A 302 -14.05 1.93 -9.33
CA ASP A 302 -14.01 1.37 -7.97
C ASP A 302 -13.32 2.35 -7.03
N ALA A 303 -12.22 2.99 -7.43
CA ALA A 303 -11.50 3.95 -6.61
C ALA A 303 -12.30 5.22 -6.25
N ASN A 304 -13.49 5.44 -6.82
CA ASN A 304 -14.24 6.69 -6.70
C ASN A 304 -15.64 6.50 -6.08
N PRO A 305 -16.22 7.56 -5.46
CA PRO A 305 -17.59 7.51 -4.96
C PRO A 305 -18.60 7.13 -6.05
N PRO A 306 -19.65 6.35 -5.74
CA PRO A 306 -20.59 5.83 -6.75
C PRO A 306 -21.17 6.89 -7.69
N LYS A 307 -21.42 8.11 -7.20
CA LYS A 307 -21.92 9.23 -8.01
C LYS A 307 -20.90 9.72 -9.04
N VAL A 308 -19.63 9.81 -8.66
CA VAL A 308 -18.52 10.20 -9.55
C VAL A 308 -18.27 9.09 -10.57
N ALA A 309 -18.16 7.85 -10.08
CA ALA A 309 -17.97 6.65 -10.89
C ALA A 309 -19.06 6.50 -11.96
N ARG A 310 -20.33 6.67 -11.58
CA ARG A 310 -21.47 6.58 -12.52
C ARG A 310 -21.38 7.62 -13.63
N ARG A 311 -21.17 8.89 -13.27
CA ARG A 311 -21.06 9.98 -14.24
C ARG A 311 -19.91 9.76 -15.22
N GLY A 312 -18.74 9.33 -14.73
CA GLY A 312 -17.59 9.03 -15.58
C GLY A 312 -17.82 7.82 -16.48
N ALA A 313 -18.39 6.74 -15.95
CA ALA A 313 -18.69 5.52 -16.71
C ALA A 313 -19.73 5.75 -17.81
N GLU A 314 -20.78 6.53 -17.54
CA GLU A 314 -21.80 6.91 -18.55
C GLU A 314 -21.19 7.76 -19.66
N ALA A 315 -20.40 8.77 -19.31
CA ALA A 315 -19.71 9.61 -20.27
C ALA A 315 -18.71 8.80 -21.12
N TRP A 316 -17.98 7.89 -20.47
CA TRP A 316 -17.08 6.96 -21.14
C TRP A 316 -17.82 6.08 -22.15
N LEU A 317 -18.91 5.43 -21.76
CA LEU A 317 -19.66 4.55 -22.65
C LEU A 317 -20.18 5.29 -23.90
N ALA A 318 -20.67 6.52 -23.73
CA ALA A 318 -21.12 7.36 -24.84
C ALA A 318 -20.01 7.63 -25.86
N GLU A 319 -18.79 7.86 -25.37
CA GLU A 319 -17.64 8.23 -26.20
C GLU A 319 -16.87 7.00 -26.71
N SER A 320 -16.94 5.87 -26.01
CA SER A 320 -16.22 4.64 -26.36
C SER A 320 -16.62 4.09 -27.73
N ALA A 321 -17.81 4.45 -28.24
CA ALA A 321 -18.23 4.12 -29.60
C ALA A 321 -17.32 4.71 -30.70
N LYS A 322 -16.53 5.75 -30.39
CA LYS A 322 -15.56 6.37 -31.31
C LYS A 322 -14.22 5.64 -31.34
N MET A 323 -13.96 4.76 -30.37
CA MET A 323 -12.73 3.98 -30.35
C MET A 323 -12.66 3.12 -31.60
N ARG A 324 -11.51 3.17 -32.27
CA ARG A 324 -11.27 2.32 -33.43
C ARG A 324 -10.79 0.97 -32.95
N ALA A 325 -11.38 -0.09 -33.51
CA ALA A 325 -10.97 -1.45 -33.29
C ALA A 325 -10.87 -2.17 -34.65
N ASP A 326 -9.91 -3.08 -34.77
CA ASP A 326 -9.79 -3.98 -35.90
C ASP A 326 -9.55 -5.42 -35.42
N GLY A 327 -9.34 -6.34 -36.37
CA GLY A 327 -8.92 -7.72 -36.05
C GLY A 327 -9.77 -8.42 -34.99
N ALA A 328 -9.09 -8.94 -33.96
CA ALA A 328 -9.71 -9.68 -32.86
C ALA A 328 -10.45 -8.75 -31.89
N ALA A 329 -10.07 -7.47 -31.80
CA ALA A 329 -10.74 -6.48 -30.95
C ALA A 329 -12.22 -6.28 -31.36
N LEU A 330 -12.52 -6.29 -32.67
CA LEU A 330 -13.89 -6.15 -33.18
C LEU A 330 -14.86 -7.26 -32.72
N GLN A 331 -14.31 -8.42 -32.38
CA GLN A 331 -15.09 -9.61 -32.02
C GLN A 331 -15.32 -9.70 -30.50
N ASN A 332 -14.58 -8.94 -29.70
CA ASN A 332 -14.64 -9.00 -28.25
C ASN A 332 -15.76 -8.13 -27.64
N ARG A 333 -17.01 -8.42 -28.00
CA ARG A 333 -18.18 -7.61 -27.60
C ARG A 333 -18.62 -7.77 -26.14
N ILE A 334 -18.23 -8.87 -25.49
CA ILE A 334 -18.70 -9.24 -24.14
C ILE A 334 -17.73 -8.76 -23.04
N ALA A 335 -16.46 -8.51 -23.39
CA ALA A 335 -15.43 -8.02 -22.47
C ALA A 335 -15.85 -6.87 -21.54
N PRO A 336 -16.66 -5.87 -21.94
CA PRO A 336 -17.05 -4.80 -21.02
C PRO A 336 -17.78 -5.31 -19.78
N LEU A 337 -18.78 -6.19 -19.96
CA LEU A 337 -19.60 -6.69 -18.85
C LEU A 337 -18.85 -7.73 -18.02
N GLU A 338 -18.18 -8.69 -18.68
CA GLU A 338 -17.36 -9.68 -17.98
C GLU A 338 -16.28 -9.02 -17.13
N ARG A 339 -15.61 -8.00 -17.65
CA ARG A 339 -14.56 -7.30 -16.93
C ARG A 339 -15.10 -6.48 -15.76
N ALA A 340 -16.22 -5.79 -15.94
CA ALA A 340 -16.86 -5.05 -14.84
C ALA A 340 -17.30 -5.99 -13.70
N VAL A 341 -17.77 -7.20 -14.04
CA VAL A 341 -18.11 -8.24 -13.07
C VAL A 341 -16.85 -8.81 -12.41
N TYR A 342 -15.81 -9.11 -13.18
CA TYR A 342 -14.52 -9.61 -12.67
C TYR A 342 -13.89 -8.68 -11.63
N VAL A 343 -13.85 -7.37 -11.93
CA VAL A 343 -13.33 -6.34 -11.01
C VAL A 343 -14.26 -6.16 -9.80
N GLY A 344 -15.51 -6.62 -9.87
CA GLY A 344 -16.47 -6.46 -8.79
C GLY A 344 -17.06 -5.04 -8.72
N ASN A 345 -17.14 -4.31 -9.84
CA ASN A 345 -17.62 -2.93 -9.85
C ASN A 345 -19.15 -2.85 -10.11
N PRO A 346 -20.00 -2.65 -9.08
CA PRO A 346 -21.45 -2.64 -9.26
C PRO A 346 -21.96 -1.47 -10.10
N VAL A 347 -21.26 -0.33 -10.10
CA VAL A 347 -21.67 0.88 -10.82
C VAL A 347 -21.51 0.70 -12.33
N VAL A 348 -20.36 0.17 -12.77
CA VAL A 348 -20.08 -0.10 -14.18
C VAL A 348 -20.97 -1.24 -14.68
N VAL A 349 -21.17 -2.29 -13.88
CA VAL A 349 -22.11 -3.38 -14.22
C VAL A 349 -23.52 -2.82 -14.43
N GLN A 350 -24.05 -2.04 -13.49
CA GLN A 350 -25.39 -1.45 -13.61
C GLN A 350 -25.53 -0.58 -14.87
N MET A 351 -24.52 0.26 -15.15
CA MET A 351 -24.49 1.13 -16.34
C MET A 351 -24.53 0.29 -17.63
N LEU A 352 -23.70 -0.75 -17.74
CA LEU A 352 -23.68 -1.61 -18.93
C LEU A 352 -25.03 -2.30 -19.16
N LEU A 353 -25.66 -2.84 -18.11
CA LEU A 353 -26.98 -3.48 -18.22
C LEU A 353 -28.07 -2.50 -18.69
N GLN A 354 -28.05 -1.25 -18.21
CA GLN A 354 -28.99 -0.21 -18.66
C GLN A 354 -28.83 0.13 -20.14
N HIS A 355 -27.63 -0.07 -20.69
CA HIS A 355 -27.30 0.17 -22.10
C HIS A 355 -27.37 -1.10 -22.97
N GLY A 356 -28.05 -2.14 -22.49
CA GLY A 356 -28.44 -3.29 -23.32
C GLY A 356 -27.45 -4.44 -23.34
N TYR A 357 -26.40 -4.41 -22.52
CA TYR A 357 -25.58 -5.60 -22.25
C TYR A 357 -26.42 -6.63 -21.51
N ARG A 358 -26.26 -7.90 -21.87
CA ARG A 358 -27.12 -8.99 -21.40
C ARG A 358 -26.35 -9.94 -20.49
N ILE A 359 -26.99 -10.34 -19.40
CA ILE A 359 -26.40 -11.24 -18.41
C ILE A 359 -26.37 -12.68 -18.96
N GLU A 360 -27.19 -12.97 -19.97
CA GLU A 360 -27.20 -14.25 -20.68
C GLU A 360 -25.94 -14.48 -21.53
N ASP A 361 -25.21 -13.40 -21.87
CA ASP A 361 -23.98 -13.47 -22.66
C ASP A 361 -22.74 -13.77 -21.80
N LEU A 362 -22.86 -13.72 -20.46
CA LEU A 362 -21.75 -14.01 -19.55
C LEU A 362 -21.34 -15.48 -19.58
N SER A 363 -20.03 -15.75 -19.57
CA SER A 363 -19.54 -17.11 -19.31
C SER A 363 -19.99 -17.61 -17.92
N PRO A 364 -20.07 -18.94 -17.70
CA PRO A 364 -20.52 -19.50 -16.42
C PRO A 364 -19.73 -19.01 -15.21
N GLU A 365 -18.43 -18.74 -15.38
CA GLU A 365 -17.57 -18.20 -14.33
C GLU A 365 -18.00 -16.79 -13.91
N TYR A 366 -18.17 -15.88 -14.89
CA TYR A 366 -18.62 -14.52 -14.61
C TYR A 366 -20.07 -14.47 -14.15
N ARG A 367 -20.90 -15.44 -14.55
CA ARG A 367 -22.28 -15.51 -14.07
C ARG A 367 -22.34 -15.73 -12.55
N ALA A 368 -21.51 -16.62 -12.01
CA ALA A 368 -21.43 -16.85 -10.57
C ALA A 368 -20.95 -15.60 -9.81
N LEU A 369 -19.96 -14.89 -10.36
CA LEU A 369 -19.48 -13.62 -9.79
C LEU A 369 -20.58 -12.54 -9.82
N PHE A 370 -21.31 -12.42 -10.93
CA PHE A 370 -22.43 -11.50 -11.06
C PHE A 370 -23.52 -11.78 -10.01
N ASP A 371 -23.87 -13.05 -9.81
CA ASP A 371 -24.90 -13.43 -8.83
C ASP A 371 -24.49 -13.08 -7.39
N ALA A 372 -23.18 -13.15 -7.07
CA ALA A 372 -22.65 -12.70 -5.78
C ALA A 372 -22.69 -11.17 -5.60
N MET A 373 -22.76 -10.40 -6.69
CA MET A 373 -22.79 -8.93 -6.67
C MET A 373 -24.19 -8.32 -6.65
N GLN A 374 -25.27 -9.11 -6.65
CA GLN A 374 -26.63 -8.59 -6.81
C GLN A 374 -27.02 -7.54 -5.76
N ASP A 375 -26.60 -7.71 -4.51
CA ASP A 375 -26.87 -6.74 -3.44
C ASP A 375 -26.06 -5.44 -3.63
N PRO A 376 -24.73 -5.46 -3.82
CA PRO A 376 -23.95 -4.28 -4.21
C PRO A 376 -24.45 -3.56 -5.46
N ILE A 377 -25.00 -4.27 -6.45
CA ILE A 377 -25.58 -3.67 -7.66
C ILE A 377 -26.87 -2.88 -7.34
N ARG A 378 -27.70 -3.40 -6.44
CA ARG A 378 -28.94 -2.72 -6.00
C ARG A 378 -28.66 -1.57 -5.05
N HIS A 379 -27.64 -1.74 -4.22
CA HIS A 379 -27.24 -0.83 -3.17
C HIS A 379 -25.75 -0.51 -3.29
N PRO A 380 -25.34 0.24 -4.33
CA PRO A 380 -23.94 0.59 -4.53
C PRO A 380 -23.51 1.54 -3.43
N HIS A 381 -23.01 0.96 -2.36
CA HIS A 381 -22.41 1.64 -1.23
C HIS A 381 -20.93 1.32 -1.21
N LYS A 382 -20.13 2.37 -1.16
CA LYS A 382 -18.75 2.28 -0.71
C LYS A 382 -18.68 3.19 0.50
N GLU A 383 -18.23 2.68 1.63
CA GLU A 383 -17.77 3.53 2.74
C GLU A 383 -16.50 4.24 2.23
N VAL A 384 -16.69 5.24 1.39
CA VAL A 384 -15.61 6.12 0.98
C VAL A 384 -15.45 7.05 2.15
N SER A 385 -14.31 6.95 2.84
CA SER A 385 -13.90 8.05 3.71
C SER A 385 -13.94 9.31 2.86
N ASP A 386 -14.72 10.32 3.24
CA ASP A 386 -14.76 11.63 2.56
C ASP A 386 -13.33 12.22 2.40
N THR A 387 -12.35 11.64 3.11
CA THR A 387 -10.95 12.01 3.18
C THR A 387 -10.01 11.46 2.12
N VAL A 388 -10.41 10.59 1.18
CA VAL A 388 -9.45 9.97 0.22
C VAL A 388 -8.64 11.04 -0.55
N CYS A 389 -9.26 12.20 -0.80
CA CYS A 389 -8.62 13.33 -1.48
C CYS A 389 -8.43 14.58 -0.63
N ASP A 390 -8.72 14.54 0.68
CA ASP A 390 -8.64 15.73 1.55
C ASP A 390 -7.20 16.20 1.74
N ASP A 391 -6.24 15.28 1.83
CA ASP A 391 -4.83 15.63 1.99
C ASP A 391 -4.21 16.24 0.72
N ASP A 392 -4.80 15.99 -0.46
CA ASP A 392 -4.36 16.43 -1.78
C ASP A 392 -5.09 17.68 -2.30
N ALA A 393 -6.00 18.24 -1.51
CA ALA A 393 -6.67 19.50 -1.79
C ALA A 393 -5.67 20.67 -1.64
N ASN A 394 -5.18 21.17 -2.78
CA ASN A 394 -4.59 22.50 -2.92
C ASN A 394 -5.59 23.42 -3.62
#